data_AF-A0A2M6YCW3-F1
#
_entry.id   AF-A0A2M6YCW3-F1
#
_cell.length_a   1.000
_cell.length_b   1.000
_cell.length_c   1.000
_cell.angle_alpha   90.00
_cell.angle_beta   90.00
_cell.angle_gamma   90.00
#
_symmetry.space_group_name_H-M   'P 1'
#
loop_
_entity.id
_entity.type
_entity.pdbx_description
1 polymer ?
#
loop_
_entity_poly.entity_id
_entity_poly.type
_entity_poly.pdbx_seq_one_letter_code
_entity_poly.pdbx_strand_id
1 'polypeptide(L)' 'MLDSIFSFYDKTIMGLSPGYSGLISLAILLVLLWSFWHFIRGNFIWIILILIFIPAAWPAVKSIGRILLILGTFLILHI' A
#
# COMPACT_ATOMS: atom_id res chain seq x y z
N MET A 1 9.59 -6.34 -15.81
CA MET A 1 9.88 -7.26 -14.67
C MET A 1 9.20 -6.77 -13.39
N LEU A 2 9.36 -5.50 -13.01
CA LEU A 2 8.62 -4.88 -11.89
C LEU A 2 7.09 -4.92 -12.07
N ASP A 3 6.57 -4.66 -13.27
CA ASP A 3 5.12 -4.70 -13.53
C ASP A 3 4.48 -6.07 -13.26
N SER A 4 5.22 -7.16 -13.49
CA SER A 4 4.74 -8.52 -13.23
C SER A 4 4.60 -8.78 -11.72
N ILE A 5 5.50 -8.23 -10.91
CA ILE A 5 5.46 -8.34 -9.44
C ILE A 5 4.25 -7.55 -8.93
N PHE A 6 4.07 -6.32 -9.39
CA PHE A 6 2.91 -5.51 -9.00
C PHE A 6 1.57 -6.12 -9.44
N SER A 7 1.52 -6.71 -10.64
CA SER A 7 0.32 -7.39 -11.14
C SER A 7 -0.03 -8.64 -10.32
N PHE A 8 0.97 -9.38 -9.83
CA PHE A 8 0.75 -10.52 -8.94
C PHE A 8 0.13 -10.09 -7.60
N TYR A 9 0.66 -9.02 -7.00
CA TYR A 9 0.10 -8.45 -5.77
C TYR A 9 -1.30 -7.87 -5.98
N ASP A 10 -1.54 -7.16 -7.09
CA ASP A 10 -2.88 -6.67 -7.45
C ASP A 10 -3.87 -7.83 -7.57
N LYS A 11 -3.52 -8.93 -8.25
CA LYS A 11 -4.41 -10.11 -8.36
C LYS A 11 -4.67 -10.80 -7.03
N THR A 12 -3.66 -10.90 -6.18
CA THR A 12 -3.77 -11.56 -4.87
C THR A 12 -4.68 -10.75 -3.93
N ILE A 13 -4.57 -9.42 -3.95
CA ILE A 13 -5.37 -8.54 -3.11
C ILE A 13 -6.77 -8.28 -3.71
N MET A 14 -6.90 -8.21 -5.04
CA MET A 14 -8.20 -8.07 -5.72
C MET A 14 -9.06 -9.34 -5.69
N GLY A 15 -8.46 -10.51 -5.44
CA GLY A 15 -9.20 -11.75 -5.19
C GLY A 15 -9.95 -11.76 -3.86
N LEU A 16 -9.67 -10.80 -2.97
CA LEU A 16 -10.31 -10.68 -1.67
C LEU A 16 -11.47 -9.68 -1.73
N SER A 17 -12.52 -9.96 -0.97
CA SER A 17 -13.70 -9.09 -0.90
C SER A 17 -13.32 -7.65 -0.52
N PRO A 18 -13.97 -6.61 -1.08
CA PRO A 18 -13.54 -5.22 -0.97
C PRO A 18 -13.38 -4.70 0.46
N GLY A 19 -14.15 -5.23 1.41
CA GLY A 19 -14.01 -4.86 2.84
C GLY A 19 -12.71 -5.40 3.46
N TYR A 20 -12.31 -6.62 3.08
CA TYR A 20 -11.07 -7.23 3.57
C TYR A 20 -9.84 -6.64 2.88
N SER A 21 -9.92 -6.28 1.60
CA SER A 21 -8.79 -5.68 0.89
C SER A 21 -8.36 -4.33 1.49
N GLY A 22 -9.32 -3.52 1.95
CA GLY A 22 -9.05 -2.27 2.66
C GLY A 22 -8.37 -2.49 4.01
N LEU A 23 -8.87 -3.44 4.82
CA LEU A 23 -8.28 -3.78 6.11
C LEU A 23 -6.85 -4.35 5.97
N ILE A 24 -6.64 -5.23 5.00
CA ILE A 24 -5.32 -5.83 4.72
C ILE A 24 -4.35 -4.75 4.24
N SER A 25 -4.79 -3.86 3.37
CA SER A 25 -3.99 -2.71 2.90
C SER A 25 -3.54 -1.82 4.06
N LEU A 26 -4.45 -1.56 5.01
CA LEU A 26 -4.18 -0.74 6.19
C LEU A 26 -3.22 -1.45 7.16
N ALA A 27 -3.39 -2.76 7.36
CA ALA A 27 -2.48 -3.58 8.15
C ALA A 27 -1.07 -3.61 7.56
N ILE A 28 -0.94 -3.80 6.24
CA ILE A 28 0.35 -3.76 5.53
C ILE A 28 1.02 -2.39 5.71
N LEU A 29 0.25 -1.30 5.61
CA LEU A 29 0.77 0.06 5.77
C LEU A 29 1.27 0.32 7.19
N LEU A 30 0.58 -0.18 8.21
CA LEU A 30 1.02 -0.11 9.62
C LEU A 30 2.32 -0.91 9.85
N VAL A 31 2.41 -2.12 9.29
CA VAL A 31 3.63 -2.95 9.38
C VAL A 31 4.81 -2.28 8.68
N LEU A 32 4.56 -1.62 7.55
CA LEU A 32 5.59 -0.88 6.82
C LEU A 32 6.07 0.34 7.62
N LEU A 33 5.16 1.12 8.22
CA LEU A 33 5.49 2.23 9.13
C LEU A 33 6.27 1.76 10.36
N TRP A 34 5.85 0.65 10.97
CA TRP A 34 6.54 0.04 12.10
C TRP A 34 7.96 -0.40 11.73
N SER A 35 8.11 -1.06 10.58
CA SER A 35 9.41 -1.50 10.06
C SER A 35 10.32 -0.31 9.78
N PHE A 36 9.77 0.77 9.22
CA PHE A 36 10.49 2.02 8.98
C PHE A 36 10.96 2.69 10.28
N TRP A 37 10.12 2.70 11.32
CA TRP A 37 10.48 3.20 12.64
C TRP A 37 11.65 2.43 13.26
N HIS A 38 11.63 1.10 13.18
CA HIS A 38 12.73 0.26 13.67
C HIS A 38 14.01 0.39 12.85
N PHE A 39 13.89 0.62 11.55
CA PHE A 39 15.01 0.90 10.66
C PHE A 39 15.74 2.20 11.07
N ILE A 40 15.00 3.29 11.32
CA ILE A 40 15.58 4.57 11.78
C ILE A 40 16.29 4.43 13.13
N ARG A 41 15.82 3.52 14.01
CA ARG A 41 16.48 3.20 15.28
C ARG A 41 17.77 2.38 15.14
N GLY A 42 18.28 2.18 13.92
CA GLY A 42 19.58 1.53 13.66
C GLY A 42 19.52 0.02 13.45
N ASN A 43 18.33 -0.58 13.41
CA ASN A 43 18.20 -2.01 13.12
C ASN A 43 18.08 -2.22 11.60
N PHE A 44 19.22 -2.40 10.93
CA PHE A 44 19.27 -2.60 9.47
C PHE A 44 18.55 -3.86 8.98
N ILE A 45 18.28 -4.84 9.86
CA ILE A 45 17.53 -6.06 9.50
C ILE A 45 16.12 -5.75 8.97
N TRP A 46 15.54 -4.61 9.37
CA TRP A 46 14.22 -4.18 8.94
C TRP A 46 14.19 -3.66 7.50
N ILE A 47 15.34 -3.41 6.87
CA ILE A 47 15.42 -2.98 5.47
C ILE A 47 14.90 -4.06 4.52
N ILE A 48 15.11 -5.34 4.86
CA ILE A 48 14.63 -6.49 4.08
C ILE A 48 13.10 -6.56 4.14
N LEU A 49 12.53 -6.35 5.34
CA LEU A 49 11.08 -6.27 5.52
C LEU A 49 10.50 -5.11 4.72
N ILE A 50 11.10 -3.93 4.77
CA ILE A 50 10.68 -2.78 3.96
C ILE A 50 10.70 -3.14 2.47
N LEU A 51 11.76 -3.78 1.98
CA LEU A 51 11.89 -4.14 0.56
C LEU A 51 10.80 -5.13 0.09
N ILE A 52 10.41 -6.08 0.95
CA ILE A 52 9.34 -7.05 0.68
C ILE A 52 7.96 -6.42 0.79
N PHE A 53 7.75 -5.53 1.75
CA PHE A 53 6.46 -4.88 1.98
C PHE A 53 6.18 -3.70 1.05
N ILE A 54 7.20 -3.09 0.42
CA ILE A 54 7.00 -2.05 -0.62
C ILE A 54 6.07 -2.52 -1.75
N PRO A 55 6.31 -3.67 -2.43
CA PRO A 55 5.41 -4.13 -3.47
C PRO A 55 4.05 -4.58 -2.93
N ALA A 56 3.99 -5.04 -1.67
CA ALA A 56 2.74 -5.37 -1.00
C ALA A 56 1.89 -4.14 -0.63
N ALA A 57 2.53 -2.99 -0.38
CA ALA A 57 1.87 -1.72 -0.09
C ALA A 57 1.37 -1.01 -1.36
N TRP A 58 1.81 -1.43 -2.55
CA TRP A 58 1.41 -0.82 -3.81
C TRP A 58 -0.10 -0.76 -4.06
N PRO A 59 -0.90 -1.82 -3.81
CA PRO A 59 -2.35 -1.78 -3.98
C PRO A 59 -3.02 -0.84 -2.97
N ALA A 60 -2.48 -0.76 -1.75
CA ALA A 60 -2.91 0.19 -0.72
C ALA A 60 -2.71 1.63 -1.19
N VAL A 61 -1.52 1.95 -1.72
CA VAL A 61 -1.18 3.27 -2.27
C VAL A 61 -2.08 3.62 -3.46
N LYS A 62 -2.33 2.67 -4.38
CA LYS A 62 -3.29 2.86 -5.48
C LYS A 62 -4.70 3.17 -4.99
N SER A 63 -5.17 2.47 -3.95
CA SER A 63 -6.49 2.70 -3.38
C SER A 63 -6.60 4.09 -2.76
N ILE A 64 -5.61 4.50 -1.96
CA ILE A 64 -5.54 5.84 -1.36
C ILE A 64 -5.45 6.91 -2.46
N GLY A 65 -4.62 6.70 -3.47
CA GLY A 65 -4.48 7.60 -4.62
C GLY A 65 -5.79 7.78 -5.40
N ARG A 66 -6.57 6.71 -5.60
CA ARG A 66 -7.92 6.81 -6.19
C ARG A 66 -8.86 7.63 -5.31
N ILE A 67 -8.85 7.39 -4.00
CA ILE A 67 -9.70 8.15 -3.07
C ILE A 67 -9.35 9.64 -3.14
N LEU A 68 -8.06 9.99 -3.12
CA LEU A 68 -7.59 11.37 -3.25
C LEU A 68 -7.97 12.00 -4.60
N LEU A 69 -7.87 11.25 -5.71
CA LEU A 69 -8.29 11.72 -7.04
C LEU A 69 -9.80 11.96 -7.11
N ILE A 70 -10.60 11.07 -6.55
CA ILE A 70 -12.06 11.22 -6.48
C ILE A 70 -12.42 12.46 -5.67
N LEU A 71 -11.80 12.63 -4.49
CA LEU A 71 -12.02 13.80 -3.64
C LEU A 71 -11.59 15.10 -4.34
N GLY A 72 -10.44 15.11 -5.01
CA GLY A 72 -9.96 16.29 -5.76
C GLY A 72 -10.86 16.64 -6.94
N THR A 73 -11.30 15.64 -7.70
CA THR A 73 -12.21 15.85 -8.85
C THR A 73 -13.58 16.31 -8.38
N PHE A 74 -14.08 15.78 -7.26
CA PHE A 74 -15.32 16.23 -6.64
C PHE A 74 -15.24 17.70 -6.22
N LEU A 75 -14.12 18.12 -5.64
CA LEU A 75 -13.87 19.50 -5.23
C LEU A 75 -13.79 20.47 -6.42
N ILE A 76 -13.18 20.04 -7.54
CA ILE A 76 -13.07 20.84 -8.77
C ILE A 76 -14.41 20.95 -9.51
N LEU A 77 -15.22 19.89 -9.51
CA LEU A 77 -16.53 19.89 -10.18
C LEU A 77 -17.64 20.59 -9.37
N HIS A 78 -17.46 20.80 -8.07
CA HIS A 78 -18.40 21.50 -7.18
C HIS A 78 -17.96 22.93 -6.83
N ILE A 79 -16.89 23.44 -7.45
CA ILE A 79 -16.47 24.86 -7.44
C ILE A 79 -16.97 25.51 -8.73
#